data_AF-A0A8H3Z2B2-F1
#
_entry.id   AF-A0A8H3Z2B2-F1
#
_cell.length_a   1.000
_cell.length_b   1.000
_cell.length_c   1.000
_cell.angle_alpha   90.00
_cell.angle_beta   90.00
_cell.angle_gamma   90.00
#
_symmetry.space_group_name_H-M   'P 1'
#
loop_
_entity.id
_entity.type
_entity.pdbx_description
1 polymer ?
#
loop_
_entity_poly.entity_id
_entity_poly.type
_entity_poly.pdbx_seq_one_letter_code
_entity_poly.pdbx_strand_id
1 'polypeptide(L)'
;MAYKPALVVVDFQDDFCPPTGSLAVTDGRAIAPTVNALLSLPFILKIATKDWHPRDHISFASNHPPPNNTPFTSVITIKNPLNPLEEQTTRLWPDHCIQDTKGAELVPEMDQSKIDVVIKKGMDKRVEMYSAFADPFLEPSVSKSRLEAILKEKGITHVFCVGLAMDYCVKATALDAAKAGFKTYVVSEGTKAVDASAWSAVEADLKREGVQMIGLDSTEVDEFEFRVCPAFREKPQPKEETSEEPVKMMGEGSDLQDDPTIEITRINGTHILLYNKFCISKSQLMIVTANSYHRQYDPLDGDDLEAARIVLCSLTSPHFIFFNGGVTAGASRKHKHLQVLRTPKDSTNLLVNKHTTKEFPKLPYKYFSVDFADQAQPSKELLLKTYQNLLGRCEGLVSGKQGESVPHDVILTKHWMVVIPRSKRNFEGSSDVNAAGMVGMIWLKHDEEVDKWKELGPARVLRQLGVSNGNETG
;
A
#
# COMPACT_ATOMS: atom_id res chain seq x y z
N MET A 1 12.45 15.11 1.97
CA MET A 1 11.34 15.40 2.92
C MET A 1 10.63 14.09 3.26
N ALA A 2 9.97 13.98 4.42
CA ALA A 2 9.16 12.81 4.77
C ALA A 2 7.99 12.64 3.78
N TYR A 3 7.65 11.39 3.47
CA TYR A 3 6.53 11.05 2.60
C TYR A 3 5.22 11.49 3.25
N LYS A 4 4.46 12.34 2.56
CA LYS A 4 3.17 12.91 3.00
C LYS A 4 2.25 12.97 1.78
N PRO A 5 1.43 11.94 1.55
CA PRO A 5 0.64 11.83 0.33
C PRO A 5 -0.73 12.51 0.47
N ALA A 6 -1.19 13.08 -0.63
CA ALA A 6 -2.57 13.52 -0.82
C ALA A 6 -3.21 12.82 -2.01
N LEU A 7 -4.51 12.53 -1.92
CA LEU A 7 -5.34 12.06 -3.01
C LEU A 7 -6.20 13.22 -3.52
N VAL A 8 -6.21 13.44 -4.83
CA VAL A 8 -7.06 14.41 -5.51
C VAL A 8 -7.97 13.65 -6.48
N VAL A 9 -9.26 13.58 -6.14
CA VAL A 9 -10.30 13.02 -7.00
C VAL A 9 -10.85 14.16 -7.87
N VAL A 10 -10.46 14.15 -9.14
CA VAL A 10 -10.74 15.21 -10.09
C VAL A 10 -12.12 15.01 -10.71
N ASP A 11 -13.02 15.97 -10.50
CA ASP A 11 -14.28 16.16 -11.23
C ASP A 11 -15.11 14.89 -11.45
N PHE A 12 -15.19 14.02 -10.43
CA PHE A 12 -16.02 12.81 -10.52
C PHE A 12 -17.50 13.14 -10.28
N GLN A 13 -18.09 13.83 -11.26
CA GLN A 13 -19.42 14.45 -11.21
C GLN A 13 -20.42 13.76 -12.16
N ASP A 14 -21.71 13.98 -11.89
CA ASP A 14 -22.81 13.36 -12.63
C ASP A 14 -22.79 13.70 -14.14
N ASP A 15 -22.47 14.94 -14.54
CA ASP A 15 -22.44 15.33 -15.95
C ASP A 15 -21.34 14.65 -16.77
N PHE A 16 -20.27 14.19 -16.11
CA PHE A 16 -19.21 13.41 -16.75
C PHE A 16 -19.51 11.91 -16.81
N CYS A 17 -20.68 11.48 -16.30
CA CYS A 17 -20.98 10.07 -16.12
C CYS A 17 -22.24 9.63 -16.89
N PRO A 18 -22.20 8.49 -17.60
CA PRO A 18 -23.41 7.91 -18.19
C PRO A 18 -24.38 7.43 -17.09
N PRO A 19 -25.67 7.23 -17.41
CA PRO A 19 -26.29 7.41 -18.74
C PRO A 19 -26.82 8.83 -18.99
N THR A 20 -26.87 9.70 -17.98
CA THR A 20 -27.59 10.99 -18.06
C THR A 20 -26.69 12.21 -18.16
N GLY A 21 -25.37 12.07 -17.99
CA GLY A 21 -24.45 13.21 -17.99
C GLY A 21 -24.34 13.89 -19.36
N SER A 22 -24.39 15.23 -19.38
CA SER A 22 -24.34 16.00 -20.63
C SER A 22 -22.99 15.97 -21.35
N LEU A 23 -21.91 15.64 -20.63
CA LEU A 23 -20.55 15.44 -21.12
C LEU A 23 -20.01 14.07 -20.68
N ALA A 24 -20.86 13.04 -20.79
CA ALA A 24 -20.54 11.70 -20.30
C ALA A 24 -19.28 11.12 -20.94
N VAL A 25 -18.32 10.74 -20.09
CA VAL A 25 -17.15 9.94 -20.45
C VAL A 25 -17.56 8.48 -20.52
N THR A 26 -17.19 7.78 -21.59
CA THR A 26 -17.48 6.34 -21.75
C THR A 26 -17.00 5.55 -20.54
N ASP A 27 -17.91 4.77 -19.93
CA ASP A 27 -17.68 4.01 -18.69
C ASP A 27 -17.16 4.84 -17.50
N GLY A 28 -17.45 6.15 -17.45
CA GLY A 28 -16.94 7.05 -16.42
C GLY A 28 -17.25 6.58 -14.99
N ARG A 29 -18.43 6.00 -14.73
CA ARG A 29 -18.80 5.45 -13.40
C ARG A 29 -17.98 4.23 -12.98
N ALA A 30 -17.37 3.51 -13.92
CA ALA A 30 -16.62 2.29 -13.63
C ALA A 30 -15.37 2.52 -12.77
N ILE A 31 -14.92 3.78 -12.63
CA ILE A 31 -13.79 4.13 -11.76
C ILE A 31 -14.16 4.16 -10.27
N ALA A 32 -15.45 4.16 -9.91
CA ALA A 32 -15.91 4.30 -8.52
C ALA A 32 -15.29 3.28 -7.54
N PRO A 33 -15.21 1.97 -7.86
CA PRO A 33 -14.56 1.01 -6.97
C PRO A 33 -13.09 1.35 -6.69
N THR A 34 -12.34 1.76 -7.72
CA THR A 34 -10.93 2.17 -7.58
C THR A 34 -10.80 3.44 -6.75
N VAL A 35 -11.61 4.46 -7.05
CA VAL A 35 -11.64 5.72 -6.29
C VAL A 35 -11.95 5.46 -4.82
N ASN A 36 -12.95 4.62 -4.52
CA ASN A 36 -13.31 4.26 -3.14
C ASN A 36 -12.21 3.45 -2.45
N ALA A 37 -11.54 2.54 -3.17
CA ALA A 37 -10.38 1.84 -2.63
C ALA A 37 -9.29 2.82 -2.21
N LEU A 38 -8.95 3.79 -3.06
CA LEU A 38 -7.97 4.84 -2.74
C LEU A 38 -8.44 5.75 -1.59
N LEU A 39 -9.73 6.12 -1.54
CA LEU A 39 -10.29 6.90 -0.43
C LEU A 39 -10.24 6.16 0.91
N SER A 40 -10.20 4.82 0.90
CA SER A 40 -10.01 4.01 2.10
C SER A 40 -8.57 4.03 2.62
N LEU A 41 -7.61 4.41 1.78
CA LEU A 41 -6.19 4.46 2.15
C LEU A 41 -5.86 5.68 3.03
N PRO A 42 -4.80 5.62 3.83
CA PRO A 42 -4.40 6.63 4.81
C PRO A 42 -3.69 7.85 4.19
N PHE A 43 -4.25 8.44 3.14
CA PHE A 43 -3.79 9.74 2.65
C PHE A 43 -3.91 10.80 3.75
N ILE A 44 -2.89 11.65 3.89
CA ILE A 44 -2.87 12.76 4.86
C ILE A 44 -3.97 13.78 4.54
N LEU A 45 -4.32 13.87 3.25
CA LEU A 45 -5.36 14.76 2.76
C LEU A 45 -6.07 14.14 1.55
N LYS A 46 -7.39 14.16 1.56
CA LYS A 46 -8.26 13.67 0.47
C LYS A 46 -9.12 14.82 -0.02
N ILE A 47 -8.94 15.18 -1.28
CA ILE A 47 -9.60 16.32 -1.91
C ILE A 47 -10.46 15.81 -3.05
N ALA A 48 -11.68 16.34 -3.17
CA ALA A 48 -12.45 16.24 -4.39
C ALA A 48 -12.46 17.60 -5.11
N THR A 49 -12.43 17.59 -6.43
CA THR A 49 -12.63 18.80 -7.24
C THR A 49 -13.96 18.73 -7.98
N LYS A 50 -14.48 19.91 -8.32
CA LYS A 50 -15.72 20.06 -9.06
C LYS A 50 -15.59 21.17 -10.09
N ASP A 51 -15.91 20.88 -11.33
CA ASP A 51 -16.36 21.92 -12.25
C ASP A 51 -17.65 22.55 -11.73
N TRP A 52 -17.71 23.87 -11.78
CA TRP A 52 -18.75 24.68 -11.15
C TRP A 52 -19.06 25.92 -11.98
N HIS A 53 -19.51 25.69 -13.22
CA HIS A 53 -19.57 26.72 -14.26
C HIS A 53 -20.84 27.58 -14.20
N PRO A 54 -20.73 28.92 -14.35
CA PRO A 54 -21.90 29.75 -14.62
C PRO A 54 -22.53 29.38 -15.98
N ARG A 55 -23.83 29.66 -16.17
CA ARG A 55 -24.55 29.33 -17.42
C ARG A 55 -23.95 30.01 -18.66
N ASP A 56 -23.36 31.19 -18.49
CA ASP A 56 -22.73 31.97 -19.56
C ASP A 56 -21.21 31.73 -19.67
N HIS A 57 -20.72 30.57 -19.23
CA HIS A 57 -19.30 30.23 -19.28
C HIS A 57 -18.79 30.14 -20.73
N ILE A 58 -17.59 30.69 -20.97
CA ILE A 58 -16.98 30.80 -22.31
C ILE A 58 -16.69 29.44 -22.97
N SER A 59 -16.59 28.35 -22.21
CA SER A 59 -16.33 27.03 -22.79
C SER A 59 -17.58 26.36 -23.36
N PHE A 60 -18.78 26.87 -23.09
CA PHE A 60 -20.02 26.26 -23.58
C PHE A 60 -20.33 26.69 -24.99
N ALA A 61 -20.56 25.72 -25.87
CA ALA A 61 -20.89 25.98 -27.27
C ALA A 61 -22.18 26.78 -27.44
N SER A 62 -23.15 26.63 -26.53
CA SER A 62 -24.40 27.38 -26.52
C SER A 62 -24.22 28.90 -26.37
N ASN A 63 -23.08 29.34 -25.82
CA ASN A 63 -22.74 30.74 -25.63
C ASN A 63 -22.02 31.38 -26.83
N HIS A 64 -21.85 30.65 -27.93
CA HIS A 64 -21.19 31.13 -29.16
C HIS A 64 -22.13 31.16 -30.36
N PRO A 65 -21.95 32.11 -31.29
CA PRO A 65 -22.75 32.18 -32.51
C PRO A 65 -22.32 31.11 -33.54
N PRO A 66 -23.26 30.56 -34.33
CA PRO A 66 -22.93 29.72 -35.48
C PRO A 66 -22.03 30.45 -36.49
N PRO A 67 -21.14 29.74 -37.20
CA PRO A 67 -20.99 28.27 -37.23
C PRO A 67 -20.05 27.70 -36.15
N ASN A 68 -19.39 28.55 -35.35
CA ASN A 68 -18.37 28.16 -34.38
C ASN A 68 -18.95 27.83 -33.01
N ASN A 69 -20.00 27.01 -32.98
CA ASN A 69 -20.79 26.73 -31.78
C ASN A 69 -21.21 25.26 -31.67
N THR A 70 -20.43 24.34 -32.23
CA THR A 70 -20.70 22.91 -32.20
C THR A 70 -19.85 22.24 -31.10
N PRO A 71 -20.48 21.62 -30.08
CA PRO A 71 -19.76 20.86 -29.06
C PRO A 71 -18.79 19.84 -29.64
N PHE A 72 -17.71 19.57 -28.91
CA PHE A 72 -16.65 18.60 -29.26
C PHE A 72 -15.83 18.95 -30.50
N THR A 73 -16.24 19.87 -31.36
CA THR A 73 -15.60 20.13 -32.65
C THR A 73 -15.13 21.57 -32.80
N SER A 74 -15.96 22.54 -32.42
CA SER A 74 -15.58 23.95 -32.47
C SER A 74 -14.49 24.26 -31.46
N VAL A 75 -13.59 25.16 -31.85
CA VAL A 75 -12.54 25.73 -31.00
C VAL A 75 -12.64 27.24 -31.05
N ILE A 76 -12.26 27.89 -29.96
CA ILE A 76 -12.18 29.35 -29.85
C ILE A 76 -10.82 29.75 -29.29
N THR A 77 -10.37 30.96 -29.62
CA THR A 77 -9.20 31.57 -29.00
C THR A 77 -9.68 32.56 -27.94
N ILE A 78 -9.36 32.25 -26.68
CA ILE A 78 -9.62 33.12 -25.53
C ILE A 78 -8.41 34.02 -25.35
N LYS A 79 -8.61 35.33 -25.33
CA LYS A 79 -7.57 36.29 -24.91
C LYS A 79 -7.64 36.45 -23.40
N ASN A 80 -6.49 36.50 -22.74
CA ASN A 80 -6.44 36.75 -21.32
C ASN A 80 -7.08 38.13 -21.02
N PRO A 81 -8.18 38.18 -20.24
CA PRO A 81 -8.89 39.42 -19.91
C PRO A 81 -8.05 40.41 -19.10
N LEU A 82 -6.94 39.96 -18.50
CA LEU A 82 -6.00 40.77 -17.72
C LEU A 82 -4.73 41.12 -18.50
N ASN A 83 -4.41 40.37 -19.56
CA ASN A 83 -3.27 40.63 -20.44
C ASN A 83 -3.56 40.17 -21.88
N PRO A 84 -4.07 41.05 -22.75
CA PRO A 84 -4.47 40.67 -24.11
C PRO A 84 -3.35 40.17 -25.04
N LEU A 85 -2.09 40.21 -24.61
CA LEU A 85 -0.95 39.62 -25.32
C LEU A 85 -0.87 38.10 -25.16
N GLU A 86 -1.55 37.56 -24.16
CA GLU A 86 -1.63 36.13 -23.90
C GLU A 86 -2.97 35.59 -24.43
N GLU A 87 -2.92 34.51 -25.19
CA GLU A 87 -4.10 33.87 -25.74
C GLU A 87 -4.00 32.35 -25.67
N GLN A 88 -5.14 31.70 -25.56
CA GLN A 88 -5.24 30.26 -25.47
C GLN A 88 -6.39 29.75 -26.32
N THR A 89 -6.11 28.76 -27.16
CA THR A 89 -7.14 28.05 -27.91
C THR A 89 -7.73 26.93 -27.05
N THR A 90 -9.06 26.88 -26.94
CA THR A 90 -9.78 25.80 -26.25
C THR A 90 -10.92 25.25 -27.10
N ARG A 91 -11.33 24.02 -26.79
CA ARG A 91 -12.48 23.34 -27.39
C ARG A 91 -13.77 23.81 -26.72
N LEU A 92 -14.84 23.90 -27.49
CA LEU A 92 -16.17 24.15 -26.96
C LEU A 92 -16.87 22.84 -26.57
N TRP A 93 -17.55 22.88 -25.43
CA TRP A 93 -18.20 21.76 -24.79
C TRP A 93 -19.73 21.93 -24.79
N PRO A 94 -20.50 20.85 -24.63
CA PRO A 94 -21.91 20.99 -24.26
C PRO A 94 -22.01 21.68 -22.90
N ASP A 95 -23.15 22.27 -22.58
CA ASP A 95 -23.45 22.77 -21.24
C ASP A 95 -23.32 21.63 -20.21
N HIS A 96 -22.45 21.79 -19.22
CA HIS A 96 -22.18 20.77 -18.20
C HIS A 96 -21.75 21.41 -16.89
N CYS A 97 -21.88 20.68 -15.79
CA CYS A 97 -21.43 21.06 -14.46
C CYS A 97 -21.88 22.49 -14.06
N ILE A 98 -23.08 22.87 -14.50
CA ILE A 98 -23.65 24.19 -14.22
C ILE A 98 -23.89 24.32 -12.71
N GLN A 99 -23.53 25.48 -12.15
CA GLN A 99 -23.73 25.79 -10.73
C GLN A 99 -25.14 25.43 -10.26
N ASP A 100 -25.20 24.78 -9.09
CA ASP A 100 -26.42 24.40 -8.37
C ASP A 100 -27.36 23.47 -9.16
N THR A 101 -26.81 22.72 -10.14
CA THR A 101 -27.53 21.65 -10.84
C THR A 101 -27.06 20.28 -10.37
N LYS A 102 -27.93 19.27 -10.56
CA LYS A 102 -27.59 17.87 -10.29
C LYS A 102 -26.35 17.41 -11.07
N GLY A 103 -26.22 17.83 -12.33
CA GLY A 103 -25.07 17.47 -13.18
C GLY A 103 -23.72 17.89 -12.58
N ALA A 104 -23.71 18.95 -11.78
CA ALA A 104 -22.53 19.41 -11.07
C ALA A 104 -22.31 18.71 -9.71
N GLU A 105 -23.15 17.79 -9.27
CA GLU A 105 -22.94 17.03 -8.03
C GLU A 105 -21.88 15.95 -8.21
N LEU A 106 -21.15 15.64 -7.13
CA LEU A 106 -20.25 14.47 -7.11
C LEU A 106 -21.12 13.21 -7.16
N VAL A 107 -20.65 12.18 -7.87
CA VAL A 107 -21.43 10.97 -8.05
C VAL A 107 -21.74 10.27 -6.71
N PRO A 108 -22.95 9.71 -6.53
CA PRO A 108 -23.36 9.07 -5.28
C PRO A 108 -22.58 7.78 -4.97
N GLU A 109 -21.96 7.15 -5.96
CA GLU A 109 -21.15 5.94 -5.79
C GLU A 109 -19.81 6.22 -5.10
N MET A 110 -19.33 7.46 -5.10
CA MET A 110 -18.12 7.85 -4.40
C MET A 110 -18.39 8.01 -2.90
N ASP A 111 -17.54 7.44 -2.04
CA ASP A 111 -17.63 7.60 -0.58
C ASP A 111 -17.19 9.02 -0.16
N GLN A 112 -18.11 9.98 -0.36
CA GLN A 112 -17.89 11.39 -0.08
C GLN A 112 -17.62 11.66 1.41
N SER A 113 -17.96 10.74 2.32
CA SER A 113 -17.68 10.89 3.76
C SER A 113 -16.19 10.87 4.10
N LYS A 114 -15.35 10.41 3.16
CA LYS A 114 -13.89 10.35 3.28
C LYS A 114 -13.18 11.59 2.75
N ILE A 115 -13.90 12.53 2.14
CA ILE A 115 -13.31 13.74 1.57
C ILE A 115 -13.14 14.80 2.66
N ASP A 116 -11.93 15.35 2.77
CA ASP A 116 -11.63 16.40 3.74
C ASP A 116 -12.01 17.79 3.19
N VAL A 117 -11.82 18.00 1.89
CA VAL A 117 -12.02 19.30 1.23
C VAL A 117 -12.59 19.11 -0.17
N VAL A 118 -13.54 19.96 -0.54
CA VAL A 118 -14.04 20.07 -1.92
C VAL A 118 -13.61 21.40 -2.52
N ILE A 119 -12.96 21.37 -3.68
CA ILE A 119 -12.51 22.56 -4.42
C ILE A 119 -13.36 22.74 -5.66
N LYS A 120 -13.95 23.93 -5.83
CA LYS A 120 -14.71 24.30 -7.03
C LYS A 120 -13.80 25.06 -7.99
N LYS A 121 -13.87 24.75 -9.28
CA LYS A 121 -13.10 25.40 -10.37
C LYS A 121 -14.02 25.79 -11.55
N GLY A 122 -13.47 26.50 -12.53
CA GLY A 122 -14.22 26.90 -13.73
C GLY A 122 -15.30 27.97 -13.48
N MET A 123 -15.13 28.79 -12.45
CA MET A 123 -16.18 29.74 -12.03
C MET A 123 -16.12 31.09 -12.74
N ASP A 124 -14.95 31.50 -13.25
CA ASP A 124 -14.83 32.74 -14.02
C ASP A 124 -15.26 32.49 -15.46
N LYS A 125 -16.41 33.05 -15.84
CA LYS A 125 -17.01 32.85 -17.16
C LYS A 125 -16.13 33.23 -18.35
N ARG A 126 -15.05 33.99 -18.15
CA ARG A 126 -14.23 34.55 -19.24
C ARG A 126 -13.07 33.65 -19.66
N VAL A 127 -12.77 32.60 -18.89
CA VAL A 127 -11.60 31.74 -19.12
C VAL A 127 -11.96 30.27 -18.92
N GLU A 128 -11.24 29.38 -19.61
CA GLU A 128 -11.31 27.94 -19.32
C GLU A 128 -10.40 27.59 -18.13
N MET A 129 -10.73 26.55 -17.37
CA MET A 129 -9.94 26.09 -16.23
C MET A 129 -9.99 24.57 -16.07
N TYR A 130 -9.25 23.84 -16.91
CA TYR A 130 -9.11 22.39 -16.76
C TYR A 130 -8.39 21.99 -15.47
N SER A 131 -7.28 22.67 -15.15
CA SER A 131 -6.50 22.35 -13.95
C SER A 131 -7.22 22.79 -12.69
N ALA A 132 -7.21 21.94 -11.68
CA ALA A 132 -7.70 22.31 -10.35
C ALA A 132 -6.77 23.31 -9.63
N PHE A 133 -5.61 23.68 -10.18
CA PHE A 133 -4.71 24.68 -9.61
C PHE A 133 -5.08 26.10 -10.08
N ALA A 134 -5.06 26.33 -11.38
CA ALA A 134 -5.29 27.64 -11.98
C ALA A 134 -5.84 27.51 -13.41
N ASP A 135 -6.37 28.61 -13.92
CA ASP A 135 -6.57 28.78 -15.35
C ASP A 135 -5.21 28.76 -16.10
N PRO A 136 -5.21 28.56 -17.43
CA PRO A 136 -4.01 28.31 -18.21
C PRO A 136 -3.16 29.56 -18.49
N PHE A 137 -3.64 30.75 -18.14
CA PHE A 137 -2.88 31.98 -18.31
C PHE A 137 -1.84 32.16 -17.21
N LEU A 138 -0.69 32.73 -17.53
CA LEU A 138 0.45 32.87 -16.61
C LEU A 138 0.68 34.33 -16.19
N GLU A 139 0.35 35.31 -17.04
CA GLU A 139 0.80 36.69 -16.88
C GLU A 139 -0.33 37.75 -16.96
N PRO A 140 -1.16 37.91 -15.92
CA PRO A 140 -1.36 37.00 -14.80
C PRO A 140 -2.45 35.97 -15.13
N SER A 141 -2.42 34.85 -14.40
CA SER A 141 -3.59 33.98 -14.26
C SER A 141 -4.80 34.77 -13.76
N VAL A 142 -5.96 34.46 -14.32
CA VAL A 142 -7.25 35.12 -14.06
C VAL A 142 -7.97 34.51 -12.86
N SER A 143 -7.90 33.18 -12.72
CA SER A 143 -8.59 32.39 -11.70
C SER A 143 -7.65 31.33 -11.14
N LYS A 144 -7.37 31.41 -9.83
CA LYS A 144 -6.60 30.41 -9.08
C LYS A 144 -7.46 29.78 -7.99
N SER A 145 -7.39 28.47 -7.85
CA SER A 145 -7.99 27.78 -6.72
C SER A 145 -7.07 27.84 -5.49
N ARG A 146 -7.54 27.32 -4.36
CA ARG A 146 -6.73 27.16 -3.15
C ARG A 146 -5.97 25.83 -3.07
N LEU A 147 -6.02 24.98 -4.10
CA LEU A 147 -5.45 23.63 -4.07
C LEU A 147 -3.96 23.64 -3.69
N GLU A 148 -3.15 24.44 -4.40
CA GLU A 148 -1.71 24.54 -4.13
C GLU A 148 -1.42 24.99 -2.70
N ALA A 149 -2.13 26.03 -2.23
CA ALA A 149 -1.97 26.57 -0.89
C ALA A 149 -2.30 25.51 0.17
N ILE A 150 -3.43 24.81 0.02
CA ILE A 150 -3.86 23.75 0.95
C ILE A 150 -2.84 22.61 1.00
N LEU A 151 -2.34 22.16 -0.16
CA LEU A 151 -1.32 21.10 -0.23
C LEU A 151 -0.03 21.54 0.47
N LYS A 152 0.43 22.77 0.26
CA LYS A 152 1.62 23.34 0.90
C LYS A 152 1.44 23.53 2.40
N GLU A 153 0.30 24.07 2.84
CA GLU A 153 -0.05 24.27 4.25
C GLU A 153 -0.06 22.93 5.03
N LYS A 154 -0.50 21.84 4.39
CA LYS A 154 -0.47 20.48 4.98
C LYS A 154 0.90 19.79 4.84
N GLY A 155 1.87 20.45 4.20
CA GLY A 155 3.21 19.91 3.96
C GLY A 155 3.20 18.66 3.09
N ILE A 156 2.25 18.56 2.16
CA ILE A 156 2.16 17.43 1.21
C ILE A 156 3.42 17.39 0.35
N THR A 157 3.91 16.18 0.11
CA THR A 157 5.08 15.95 -0.74
C THR A 157 4.74 15.13 -1.99
N HIS A 158 3.68 14.33 -1.94
CA HIS A 158 3.24 13.45 -3.02
C HIS A 158 1.76 13.68 -3.33
N VAL A 159 1.39 13.79 -4.60
CA VAL A 159 0.01 14.01 -5.05
C VAL A 159 -0.40 12.88 -5.99
N PHE A 160 -1.51 12.23 -5.66
CA PHE A 160 -2.11 11.16 -6.45
C PHE A 160 -3.39 11.68 -7.07
N CYS A 161 -3.47 11.67 -8.39
CA CYS A 161 -4.63 12.12 -9.15
C CYS A 161 -5.41 10.93 -9.69
N VAL A 162 -6.73 10.98 -9.51
CA VAL A 162 -7.73 10.09 -10.12
C VAL A 162 -8.95 10.91 -10.52
N GLY A 163 -9.95 10.32 -11.17
CA GLY A 163 -11.18 11.00 -11.56
C GLY A 163 -11.32 11.16 -13.07
N LEU A 164 -12.02 12.21 -13.50
CA LEU A 164 -12.38 12.43 -14.90
C LEU A 164 -12.04 13.87 -15.34
N ALA A 165 -11.72 14.13 -16.60
CA ALA A 165 -11.29 13.16 -17.62
C ALA A 165 -9.75 13.11 -17.72
N MET A 166 -9.20 11.93 -18.03
CA MET A 166 -7.77 11.65 -18.11
C MET A 166 -7.02 12.63 -19.01
N ASP A 167 -7.56 12.89 -20.19
CA ASP A 167 -6.99 13.71 -21.27
C ASP A 167 -7.17 15.22 -21.08
N TYR A 168 -7.96 15.64 -20.08
CA TYR A 168 -8.23 17.04 -19.75
C TYR A 168 -7.91 17.35 -18.29
N CYS A 169 -8.92 17.41 -17.41
CA CYS A 169 -8.80 17.91 -16.05
C CYS A 169 -7.80 17.11 -15.20
N VAL A 170 -7.76 15.77 -15.33
CA VAL A 170 -6.81 14.92 -14.60
C VAL A 170 -5.38 15.21 -15.05
N LYS A 171 -5.12 15.20 -16.37
CA LYS A 171 -3.80 15.55 -16.94
C LYS A 171 -3.38 16.95 -16.51
N ALA A 172 -4.20 17.97 -16.73
CA ALA A 172 -3.86 19.36 -16.41
C ALA A 172 -3.54 19.54 -14.92
N THR A 173 -4.36 18.95 -14.04
CA THR A 173 -4.14 18.98 -12.59
C THR A 173 -2.84 18.28 -12.18
N ALA A 174 -2.55 17.11 -12.76
CA ALA A 174 -1.32 16.38 -12.46
C ALA A 174 -0.07 17.13 -12.96
N LEU A 175 -0.14 17.74 -14.14
CA LEU A 175 0.96 18.55 -14.68
C LEU A 175 1.24 19.78 -13.80
N ASP A 176 0.22 20.48 -13.34
CA ASP A 176 0.42 21.65 -12.48
C ASP A 176 0.86 21.26 -11.06
N ALA A 177 0.43 20.11 -10.54
CA ALA A 177 0.98 19.57 -9.30
C ALA A 177 2.49 19.30 -9.42
N ALA A 178 2.94 18.72 -10.54
CA ALA A 178 4.37 18.51 -10.79
C ALA A 178 5.13 19.84 -10.90
N LYS A 179 4.61 20.82 -11.66
CA LYS A 179 5.21 22.16 -11.77
C LYS A 179 5.27 22.89 -10.42
N ALA A 180 4.30 22.67 -9.55
CA ALA A 180 4.28 23.22 -8.19
C ALA A 180 5.28 22.54 -7.23
N GLY A 181 5.98 21.50 -7.70
CA GLY A 181 7.07 20.83 -6.98
C GLY A 181 6.65 19.56 -6.23
N PHE A 182 5.44 19.05 -6.43
CA PHE A 182 5.00 17.79 -5.83
C PHE A 182 5.43 16.59 -6.66
N LYS A 183 5.85 15.50 -5.99
CA LYS A 183 6.02 14.22 -6.69
C LYS A 183 4.63 13.70 -7.07
N THR A 184 4.34 13.60 -8.36
CA THR A 184 2.97 13.46 -8.82
C THR A 184 2.73 12.15 -9.57
N TYR A 185 1.58 11.56 -9.27
CA TYR A 185 1.15 10.28 -9.79
C TYR A 185 -0.26 10.36 -10.34
N VAL A 186 -0.55 9.59 -11.38
CA VAL A 186 -1.91 9.31 -11.83
C VAL A 186 -2.16 7.81 -11.70
N VAL A 187 -3.22 7.42 -10.99
CA VAL A 187 -3.60 6.00 -10.85
C VAL A 187 -4.51 5.63 -12.03
N SER A 188 -3.99 4.82 -12.94
CA SER A 188 -4.59 4.61 -14.27
C SER A 188 -5.96 3.93 -14.22
N GLU A 189 -6.19 3.01 -13.28
CA GLU A 189 -7.50 2.36 -13.09
C GLU A 189 -8.54 3.27 -12.45
N GLY A 190 -8.11 4.44 -11.94
CA GLY A 190 -8.96 5.45 -11.33
C GLY A 190 -9.40 6.55 -12.29
N THR A 191 -9.20 6.40 -13.60
CA THR A 191 -9.48 7.46 -14.59
C THR A 191 -9.98 6.93 -15.93
N LYS A 192 -10.64 7.79 -16.72
CA LYS A 192 -11.10 7.55 -18.09
C LYS A 192 -10.95 8.83 -18.92
N ALA A 193 -10.67 8.68 -20.21
CA ALA A 193 -10.51 9.80 -21.15
C ALA A 193 -11.82 10.10 -21.89
N VAL A 194 -12.06 11.37 -22.24
CA VAL A 194 -13.14 11.75 -23.18
C VAL A 194 -12.86 11.10 -24.53
N ASP A 195 -11.62 11.21 -25.02
CA ASP A 195 -11.16 10.53 -26.23
C ASP A 195 -10.13 9.45 -25.86
N ALA A 196 -10.55 8.18 -25.92
CA ALA A 196 -9.67 7.05 -25.62
C ALA A 196 -8.45 6.97 -26.56
N SER A 197 -8.52 7.54 -27.77
CA SER A 197 -7.38 7.55 -28.70
C SER A 197 -6.25 8.48 -28.25
N ALA A 198 -6.52 9.43 -27.35
CA ALA A 198 -5.54 10.36 -26.80
C ALA A 198 -4.60 9.73 -25.77
N TRP A 199 -4.87 8.50 -25.31
CA TRP A 199 -4.21 7.90 -24.16
C TRP A 199 -2.67 7.87 -24.27
N SER A 200 -2.14 7.36 -25.38
CA SER A 200 -0.69 7.25 -25.58
C SER A 200 0.00 8.62 -25.62
N ALA A 201 -0.66 9.65 -26.15
CA ALA A 201 -0.13 11.00 -26.18
C ALA A 201 -0.14 11.63 -24.77
N VAL A 202 -1.22 11.40 -24.01
CA VAL A 202 -1.35 11.86 -22.62
C VAL A 202 -0.26 11.22 -21.74
N GLU A 203 -0.04 9.91 -21.86
CA GLU A 203 1.04 9.19 -21.15
C GLU A 203 2.41 9.79 -21.45
N ALA A 204 2.71 10.04 -22.72
CA ALA A 204 3.98 10.63 -23.14
C ALA A 204 4.18 12.04 -22.57
N ASP A 205 3.13 12.86 -22.57
CA ASP A 205 3.16 14.21 -22.01
C ASP A 205 3.37 14.20 -20.49
N LEU A 206 2.63 13.36 -19.76
CA LEU A 206 2.78 13.23 -18.31
C LEU A 206 4.20 12.82 -17.94
N LYS A 207 4.73 11.80 -18.63
CA LYS A 207 6.09 11.32 -18.40
C LYS A 207 7.14 12.39 -18.66
N ARG A 208 6.97 13.20 -19.72
CA ARG A 208 7.89 14.30 -20.07
C ARG A 208 7.98 15.34 -18.95
N GLU A 209 6.87 15.63 -18.30
CA GLU A 209 6.77 16.62 -17.22
C GLU A 209 7.00 15.99 -15.82
N GLY A 210 7.49 14.75 -15.75
CA GLY A 210 7.85 14.08 -14.50
C GLY A 210 6.68 13.51 -13.71
N VAL A 211 5.49 13.39 -14.31
CA VAL A 211 4.33 12.71 -13.73
C VAL A 211 4.38 11.22 -14.08
N GLN A 212 4.19 10.36 -13.09
CA GLN A 212 4.21 8.90 -13.28
C GLN A 212 2.78 8.35 -13.33
N MET A 213 2.46 7.59 -14.39
CA MET A 213 1.26 6.76 -14.39
C MET A 213 1.56 5.42 -13.74
N ILE A 214 0.73 5.06 -12.75
CA ILE A 214 0.93 3.89 -11.90
C ILE A 214 -0.38 3.10 -11.78
N GLY A 215 -0.26 1.81 -11.46
CA GLY A 215 -1.41 0.97 -11.14
C GLY A 215 -1.85 1.12 -9.67
N LEU A 216 -3.07 0.68 -9.36
CA LEU A 216 -3.58 0.63 -7.98
C LEU A 216 -2.71 -0.27 -7.07
N ASP A 217 -2.10 -1.31 -7.65
CA ASP A 217 -1.20 -2.25 -6.96
C ASP A 217 0.27 -1.79 -6.96
N SER A 218 0.51 -0.52 -7.33
CA SER A 218 1.84 0.06 -7.32
C SER A 218 2.32 0.36 -5.90
N THR A 219 3.63 0.37 -5.78
CA THR A 219 4.34 0.48 -4.50
C THR A 219 4.22 1.85 -3.85
N GLU A 220 3.80 2.83 -4.64
CA GLU A 220 3.55 4.20 -4.25
C GLU A 220 2.20 4.38 -3.54
N VAL A 221 1.30 3.39 -3.67
CA VAL A 221 -0.04 3.35 -3.08
C VAL A 221 -0.09 2.54 -1.78
N ASP A 222 0.85 1.61 -1.55
CA ASP A 222 0.90 0.74 -0.37
C ASP A 222 1.70 1.33 0.82
N GLU A 223 1.23 1.11 2.06
CA GLU A 223 1.96 1.49 3.29
C GLU A 223 2.83 0.36 3.86
N PHE A 224 4.06 0.70 4.25
CA PHE A 224 5.03 -0.21 4.87
C PHE A 224 5.66 0.41 6.12
N GLU A 225 5.88 -0.39 7.17
CA GLU A 225 6.68 0.02 8.33
C GLU A 225 8.12 -0.48 8.17
N PHE A 226 9.06 0.45 8.01
CA PHE A 226 10.49 0.17 8.05
C PHE A 226 11.04 0.43 9.46
N ARG A 227 11.71 -0.57 10.03
CA ARG A 227 12.52 -0.41 11.25
C ARG A 227 13.98 -0.61 10.91
N VAL A 228 14.77 0.46 11.01
CA VAL A 228 16.22 0.38 10.90
C VAL A 228 16.79 0.10 12.28
N CYS A 229 17.51 -1.01 12.42
CA CYS A 229 18.09 -1.46 13.68
C CYS A 229 19.59 -1.64 13.54
N PRO A 230 20.37 -0.58 13.82
CA PRO A 230 21.83 -0.61 13.73
C PRO A 230 22.49 -1.71 14.57
N ALA A 231 21.84 -2.13 15.65
CA ALA A 231 22.30 -3.25 16.48
C ALA A 231 22.38 -4.59 15.73
N PHE A 232 21.76 -4.71 14.54
CA PHE A 232 21.85 -5.90 13.68
C PHE A 232 23.00 -5.83 12.65
N ARG A 233 23.74 -4.71 12.59
CA ARG A 233 24.92 -4.55 11.71
C ARG A 233 26.00 -5.55 12.08
N GLU A 234 26.25 -5.68 13.37
CA GLU A 234 27.12 -6.69 13.94
C GLU A 234 26.25 -7.80 14.54
N LYS A 235 26.19 -8.96 13.89
CA LYS A 235 25.72 -10.15 14.62
C LYS A 235 26.74 -10.38 15.73
N PRO A 236 26.34 -10.41 17.01
CA PRO A 236 27.25 -10.82 18.06
C PRO A 236 27.68 -12.25 17.75
N GLN A 237 28.88 -12.36 17.19
CA GLN A 237 29.72 -13.52 17.39
C GLN A 237 29.87 -13.63 18.92
N PRO A 238 29.83 -14.83 19.51
CA PRO A 238 30.37 -14.96 20.85
C PRO A 238 31.74 -14.29 20.79
N LYS A 239 31.91 -13.19 21.53
CA LYS A 239 33.25 -12.64 21.71
C LYS A 239 34.07 -13.82 22.22
N GLU A 240 35.26 -14.00 21.69
CA GLU A 240 36.32 -14.66 22.44
C GLU A 240 36.52 -13.80 23.70
N GLU A 241 35.59 -13.91 24.65
CA GLU A 241 35.81 -13.43 25.99
C GLU A 241 36.99 -14.24 26.48
N THR A 242 37.92 -13.52 27.11
CA THR A 242 39.12 -13.99 27.77
C THR A 242 38.83 -14.98 28.92
N SER A 243 37.64 -15.60 28.96
CA SER A 243 37.26 -16.67 29.85
C SER A 243 37.52 -18.02 29.19
N GLU A 244 38.33 -18.85 29.81
CA GLU A 244 38.75 -20.17 29.33
C GLU A 244 37.61 -21.21 29.21
N GLU A 245 36.37 -20.86 29.55
CA GLU A 245 35.24 -21.80 29.51
C GLU A 245 34.44 -21.70 28.20
N PRO A 246 34.19 -22.84 27.51
CA PRO A 246 33.42 -22.86 26.28
C PRO A 246 31.96 -22.44 26.51
N VAL A 247 31.43 -21.63 25.60
CA VAL A 247 30.03 -21.20 25.63
C VAL A 247 29.10 -22.42 25.61
N LYS A 248 28.33 -22.59 26.69
CA LYS A 248 27.36 -23.69 26.83
C LYS A 248 26.17 -23.45 25.89
N MET A 249 25.84 -24.45 25.08
CA MET A 249 24.65 -24.44 24.22
C MET A 249 23.47 -25.12 24.93
N MET A 250 22.23 -24.82 24.50
CA MET A 250 21.00 -25.37 25.10
C MET A 250 20.89 -26.90 25.03
N GLY A 251 21.73 -27.55 24.21
CA GLY A 251 21.79 -28.99 24.06
C GLY A 251 22.69 -29.37 22.90
N GLU A 252 22.98 -30.66 22.77
CA GLU A 252 23.74 -31.17 21.64
C GLU A 252 23.01 -30.87 20.33
N GLY A 253 23.72 -30.32 19.34
CA GLY A 253 23.13 -29.91 18.07
C GLY A 253 22.35 -28.59 18.07
N SER A 254 22.29 -27.87 19.20
CA SER A 254 21.74 -26.52 19.26
C SER A 254 22.77 -25.46 18.83
N ASP A 255 22.32 -24.43 18.11
CA ASP A 255 23.08 -23.20 17.83
C ASP A 255 22.62 -22.01 18.69
N LEU A 256 21.86 -22.30 19.76
CA LEU A 256 21.41 -21.34 20.76
C LEU A 256 22.19 -21.56 22.06
N GLN A 257 22.64 -20.45 22.65
CA GLN A 257 23.35 -20.44 23.93
C GLN A 257 22.38 -20.76 25.06
N ASP A 258 22.84 -21.58 26.01
CA ASP A 258 22.14 -21.81 27.26
C ASP A 258 22.36 -20.60 28.17
N ASP A 259 21.29 -19.87 28.44
CA ASP A 259 21.32 -18.64 29.25
C ASP A 259 20.11 -18.66 30.19
N PRO A 260 20.28 -19.10 31.45
CA PRO A 260 19.17 -19.22 32.38
C PRO A 260 18.58 -17.87 32.79
N THR A 261 19.27 -16.74 32.50
CA THR A 261 18.80 -15.40 32.87
C THR A 261 17.66 -14.91 31.97
N ILE A 262 17.51 -15.49 30.79
CA ILE A 262 16.46 -15.17 29.83
C ILE A 262 15.37 -16.24 29.76
N GLU A 263 15.51 -17.35 30.50
CA GLU A 263 14.47 -18.38 30.59
C GLU A 263 13.32 -17.92 31.48
N ILE A 264 12.10 -18.02 30.94
CA ILE A 264 10.88 -17.64 31.63
C ILE A 264 10.23 -18.88 32.26
N THR A 265 9.97 -19.91 31.44
CA THR A 265 9.35 -21.16 31.90
C THR A 265 9.45 -22.25 30.84
N ARG A 266 9.26 -23.51 31.24
CA ARG A 266 8.94 -24.61 30.33
C ARG A 266 7.44 -24.65 30.03
N ILE A 267 7.10 -25.04 28.80
CA ILE A 267 5.73 -25.18 28.31
C ILE A 267 5.51 -26.66 27.97
N ASN A 268 4.59 -27.31 28.69
CA ASN A 268 4.19 -28.73 28.50
C ASN A 268 5.35 -29.74 28.44
N GLY A 269 6.53 -29.41 28.97
CA GLY A 269 7.73 -30.25 28.90
C GLY A 269 8.40 -30.34 27.51
N THR A 270 7.77 -29.80 26.46
CA THR A 270 8.24 -29.91 25.07
C THR A 270 8.95 -28.64 24.58
N HIS A 271 8.65 -27.48 25.18
CA HIS A 271 9.19 -26.19 24.78
C HIS A 271 9.69 -25.37 25.97
N ILE A 272 10.53 -24.39 25.68
CA ILE A 272 11.06 -23.42 26.63
C ILE A 272 10.70 -22.03 26.13
N LEU A 273 10.10 -21.21 26.98
CA LEU A 273 9.80 -19.81 26.72
C LEU A 273 10.96 -18.94 27.20
N LEU A 274 11.52 -18.15 26.31
CA LEU A 274 12.67 -17.29 26.58
C LEU A 274 12.39 -15.83 26.17
N TYR A 275 13.09 -14.88 26.80
CA TYR A 275 13.26 -13.55 26.20
C TYR A 275 14.21 -13.64 24.99
N ASN A 276 13.90 -12.91 23.92
CA ASN A 276 14.85 -12.80 22.81
C ASN A 276 16.01 -11.86 23.21
N LYS A 277 17.22 -12.42 23.34
CA LYS A 277 18.44 -11.68 23.70
C LYS A 277 18.77 -10.55 22.72
N PHE A 278 18.39 -10.69 21.45
CA PHE A 278 18.62 -9.72 20.37
C PHE A 278 17.29 -9.23 19.80
N CYS A 279 16.44 -8.72 20.69
CA CYS A 279 15.08 -8.34 20.36
C CYS A 279 14.98 -7.05 19.52
N ILE A 280 13.99 -7.02 18.60
CA ILE A 280 13.54 -5.80 17.90
C ILE A 280 12.61 -4.94 18.77
N SER A 281 12.03 -5.55 19.81
CA SER A 281 11.12 -4.93 20.76
C SER A 281 11.41 -5.48 22.15
N LYS A 282 11.44 -4.62 23.17
CA LYS A 282 11.81 -4.99 24.55
C LYS A 282 11.03 -6.17 25.14
N SER A 283 9.87 -6.52 24.56
CA SER A 283 9.02 -7.63 25.00
C SER A 283 8.97 -8.80 24.01
N GLN A 284 9.95 -8.92 23.10
CA GLN A 284 9.99 -10.03 22.15
C GLN A 284 10.39 -11.33 22.87
N LEU A 285 9.60 -12.38 22.66
CA LEU A 285 9.83 -13.69 23.23
C LEU A 285 10.20 -14.70 22.15
N MET A 286 10.77 -15.83 22.56
CA MET A 286 11.02 -17.00 21.73
C MET A 286 10.41 -18.23 22.40
N ILE A 287 9.78 -19.08 21.59
CA ILE A 287 9.33 -20.41 21.99
C ILE A 287 10.27 -21.40 21.31
N VAL A 288 11.12 -22.06 22.08
CA VAL A 288 12.19 -22.92 21.57
C VAL A 288 11.88 -24.36 21.93
N THR A 289 12.09 -25.31 21.01
CA THR A 289 11.94 -26.74 21.32
C THR A 289 12.91 -27.16 22.43
N ALA A 290 12.46 -27.96 23.39
CA ALA A 290 13.34 -28.50 24.43
C ALA A 290 14.30 -29.56 23.87
N ASN A 291 13.89 -30.26 22.80
CA ASN A 291 14.76 -31.17 22.05
C ASN A 291 15.55 -30.40 20.98
N SER A 292 16.85 -30.23 21.23
CA SER A 292 17.79 -29.47 20.40
C SER A 292 18.06 -30.04 19.00
N TYR A 293 17.56 -31.23 18.70
CA TYR A 293 17.72 -31.84 17.38
C TYR A 293 16.65 -31.40 16.38
N HIS A 294 15.54 -30.79 16.82
CA HIS A 294 14.58 -30.22 15.89
C HIS A 294 15.18 -29.04 15.13
N ARG A 295 14.82 -28.96 13.85
CA ARG A 295 15.40 -28.03 12.90
C ARG A 295 14.38 -27.03 12.44
N GLN A 296 14.85 -25.84 12.12
CA GLN A 296 14.03 -24.72 11.67
C GLN A 296 13.33 -24.99 10.32
N TYR A 297 13.73 -26.02 9.58
CA TYR A 297 13.06 -26.49 8.36
C TYR A 297 12.06 -27.62 8.60
N ASP A 298 11.97 -28.15 9.82
CA ASP A 298 10.94 -29.13 10.18
C ASP A 298 9.58 -28.42 10.21
N PRO A 299 8.51 -29.03 9.67
CA PRO A 299 7.18 -28.44 9.75
C PRO A 299 6.74 -28.30 11.22
N LEU A 300 5.82 -27.37 11.50
CA LEU A 300 5.20 -27.26 12.82
C LEU A 300 4.34 -28.51 13.09
N ASP A 301 4.53 -29.09 14.27
CA ASP A 301 3.76 -30.22 14.77
C ASP A 301 2.74 -29.75 15.82
N GLY A 302 2.04 -30.71 16.41
CA GLY A 302 1.02 -30.42 17.40
C GLY A 302 1.59 -29.82 18.70
N ASP A 303 2.82 -30.15 19.09
CA ASP A 303 3.42 -29.64 20.31
C ASP A 303 3.89 -28.21 20.12
N ASP A 304 4.42 -27.85 18.95
CA ASP A 304 4.73 -26.46 18.61
C ASP A 304 3.48 -25.57 18.68
N LEU A 305 2.39 -26.03 18.06
CA LEU A 305 1.15 -25.26 17.95
C LEU A 305 0.43 -25.16 19.30
N GLU A 306 0.51 -26.19 20.14
CA GLU A 306 -0.02 -26.13 21.50
C GLU A 306 0.79 -25.18 22.37
N ALA A 307 2.13 -25.20 22.27
CA ALA A 307 2.97 -24.23 22.98
C ALA A 307 2.67 -22.78 22.54
N ALA A 308 2.53 -22.55 21.23
CA ALA A 308 2.14 -21.27 20.66
C ALA A 308 0.77 -20.81 21.17
N ARG A 309 -0.22 -21.72 21.20
CA ARG A 309 -1.57 -21.45 21.72
C ARG A 309 -1.54 -21.07 23.19
N ILE A 310 -0.84 -21.82 24.03
CA ILE A 310 -0.69 -21.54 25.48
C ILE A 310 -0.11 -20.14 25.70
N VAL A 311 0.96 -19.80 24.98
CA VAL A 311 1.61 -18.49 25.10
C VAL A 311 0.66 -17.37 24.66
N LEU A 312 0.03 -17.48 23.49
CA LEU A 312 -0.93 -16.46 23.03
C LEU A 312 -2.07 -16.27 24.03
N CYS A 313 -2.66 -17.36 24.53
CA CYS A 313 -3.77 -17.32 25.47
C CYS A 313 -3.38 -16.72 26.83
N SER A 314 -2.12 -16.88 27.24
CA SER A 314 -1.60 -16.36 28.52
C SER A 314 -1.28 -14.86 28.46
N LEU A 315 -1.09 -14.29 27.28
CA LEU A 315 -0.76 -12.87 27.10
C LEU A 315 -2.02 -12.00 27.08
N THR A 316 -2.01 -10.93 27.88
CA THR A 316 -3.14 -10.00 28.07
C THR A 316 -3.23 -8.92 27.00
N SER A 317 -2.10 -8.52 26.41
CA SER A 317 -2.10 -7.59 25.28
C SER A 317 -2.08 -8.34 23.94
N PRO A 318 -2.53 -7.70 22.84
CA PRO A 318 -2.43 -8.28 21.50
C PRO A 318 -0.99 -8.64 21.13
N HIS A 319 -0.78 -9.90 20.75
CA HIS A 319 0.47 -10.44 20.26
C HIS A 319 0.19 -11.35 19.06
N PHE A 320 1.20 -11.51 18.22
CA PHE A 320 1.23 -12.54 17.19
C PHE A 320 2.49 -13.37 17.35
N ILE A 321 2.40 -14.62 16.89
CA ILE A 321 3.51 -15.55 16.78
C ILE A 321 3.87 -15.70 15.32
N PHE A 322 5.16 -15.84 15.04
CA PHE A 322 5.62 -16.17 13.70
C PHE A 322 6.69 -17.25 13.69
N PHE A 323 6.76 -17.97 12.58
CA PHE A 323 7.71 -19.03 12.30
C PHE A 323 8.27 -18.84 10.89
N ASN A 324 9.60 -18.95 10.75
CA ASN A 324 10.28 -18.92 9.46
C ASN A 324 10.77 -20.35 9.15
N GLY A 325 10.07 -21.07 8.27
CA GLY A 325 10.35 -22.45 7.89
C GLY A 325 11.51 -22.53 6.89
N GLY A 326 12.72 -22.69 7.41
CA GLY A 326 13.95 -22.83 6.61
C GLY A 326 14.63 -21.52 6.20
N VAL A 327 15.84 -21.64 5.64
CA VAL A 327 16.73 -20.49 5.36
C VAL A 327 16.14 -19.52 4.33
N THR A 328 15.44 -20.04 3.33
CA THR A 328 14.78 -19.23 2.29
C THR A 328 13.63 -18.38 2.87
N ALA A 329 13.02 -18.80 3.97
CA ALA A 329 12.00 -18.04 4.69
C ALA A 329 12.61 -16.96 5.63
N GLY A 330 13.94 -16.80 5.66
CA GLY A 330 14.61 -15.84 6.55
C GLY A 330 14.92 -16.41 7.94
N ALA A 331 14.97 -17.74 8.10
CA ALA A 331 15.50 -18.36 9.30
C ALA A 331 16.98 -17.99 9.53
N SER A 332 17.29 -17.52 10.74
CA SER A 332 18.65 -17.12 11.14
C SER A 332 19.35 -18.11 12.08
N ARG A 333 18.63 -19.09 12.60
CA ARG A 333 19.09 -20.14 13.52
C ARG A 333 18.66 -21.52 13.02
N LYS A 334 19.37 -22.56 13.46
CA LYS A 334 19.10 -23.96 13.11
C LYS A 334 18.14 -24.61 14.07
N HIS A 335 18.27 -24.36 15.37
CA HIS A 335 17.40 -24.90 16.40
C HIS A 335 15.99 -24.35 16.22
N LYS A 336 14.99 -25.25 16.14
CA LYS A 336 13.59 -24.90 15.89
C LYS A 336 13.05 -23.96 16.97
N HIS A 337 12.51 -22.84 16.51
CA HIS A 337 11.90 -21.83 17.38
C HIS A 337 10.82 -21.03 16.65
N LEU A 338 9.85 -20.57 17.43
CA LEU A 338 8.89 -19.55 17.06
C LEU A 338 9.22 -18.25 17.78
N GLN A 339 8.76 -17.13 17.25
CA GLN A 339 8.98 -15.81 17.83
C GLN A 339 7.65 -15.15 18.16
N VAL A 340 7.59 -14.47 19.30
CA VAL A 340 6.39 -13.80 19.78
C VAL A 340 6.64 -12.31 19.80
N LEU A 341 5.78 -11.54 19.15
CA LEU A 341 5.83 -10.09 19.12
C LEU A 341 4.52 -9.47 19.53
N ARG A 342 4.63 -8.35 20.23
CA ARG A 342 3.48 -7.50 20.49
C ARG A 342 3.01 -6.88 19.19
N THR A 343 1.71 -6.95 18.96
CA THR A 343 1.04 -6.31 17.83
C THR A 343 1.20 -4.78 17.93
N PRO A 344 1.73 -4.09 16.91
CA PRO A 344 2.05 -2.65 16.98
C PRO A 344 0.79 -1.77 17.11
N LYS A 345 0.67 -0.95 18.17
CA LYS A 345 -0.54 -0.14 18.40
C LYS A 345 -0.83 0.91 17.33
N ASP A 346 0.20 1.48 16.71
CA ASP A 346 0.09 2.65 15.82
C ASP A 346 0.13 2.29 14.33
N SER A 347 0.30 1.00 14.00
CA SER A 347 0.51 0.54 12.61
C SER A 347 -0.77 -0.07 12.04
N THR A 348 -1.87 0.67 12.04
CA THR A 348 -3.24 0.19 11.73
C THR A 348 -3.37 -0.57 10.40
N ASN A 349 -2.43 -0.38 9.49
CA ASN A 349 -2.45 -0.96 8.14
C ASN A 349 -1.67 -2.27 8.00
N LEU A 350 -0.90 -2.68 9.01
CA LEU A 350 -0.25 -4.00 9.01
C LEU A 350 -1.27 -5.12 9.14
N LEU A 351 -1.02 -6.25 8.47
CA LEU A 351 -1.92 -7.40 8.56
C LEU A 351 -2.11 -7.87 10.02
N VAL A 352 -1.05 -7.85 10.82
CA VAL A 352 -1.07 -8.25 12.23
C VAL A 352 -1.94 -7.34 13.13
N ASN A 353 -2.32 -6.15 12.64
CA ASN A 353 -3.19 -5.20 13.33
C ASN A 353 -4.67 -5.30 12.93
N LYS A 354 -5.01 -6.19 12.01
CA LYS A 354 -6.41 -6.38 11.58
C LYS A 354 -7.08 -7.42 12.48
N HIS A 355 -8.16 -7.00 13.13
CA HIS A 355 -9.15 -7.89 13.73
C HIS A 355 -9.94 -8.52 12.58
N THR A 356 -9.50 -9.63 11.99
CA THR A 356 -10.22 -10.16 10.82
C THR A 356 -11.46 -10.92 11.27
N THR A 357 -12.55 -10.73 10.50
CA THR A 357 -13.74 -11.61 10.45
C THR A 357 -14.35 -11.70 9.04
N LYS A 358 -13.53 -11.74 7.96
CA LYS A 358 -13.83 -12.34 6.61
C LYS A 358 -12.91 -11.91 5.45
N GLU A 359 -12.30 -10.73 5.48
CA GLU A 359 -11.47 -10.24 4.35
C GLU A 359 -10.05 -9.88 4.79
N PHE A 360 -9.08 -10.73 4.43
CA PHE A 360 -7.66 -10.43 4.53
C PHE A 360 -7.27 -9.39 3.47
N PRO A 361 -6.39 -8.42 3.78
CA PRO A 361 -5.86 -7.51 2.76
C PRO A 361 -5.22 -8.27 1.61
N LYS A 362 -5.34 -7.73 0.40
CA LYS A 362 -4.59 -8.24 -0.75
C LYS A 362 -3.11 -7.92 -0.55
N LEU A 363 -2.34 -8.94 -0.15
CA LEU A 363 -0.88 -8.88 -0.13
C LEU A 363 -0.37 -9.07 -1.57
N PRO A 364 0.79 -8.49 -1.91
CA PRO A 364 1.27 -8.47 -3.28
C PRO A 364 1.77 -9.85 -3.77
N TYR A 365 1.79 -10.87 -2.89
CA TYR A 365 2.22 -12.25 -3.16
C TYR A 365 1.15 -13.25 -2.68
N LYS A 366 1.29 -14.53 -3.08
CA LYS A 366 0.39 -15.62 -2.65
C LYS A 366 0.56 -15.88 -1.18
N TYR A 367 -0.57 -16.03 -0.49
CA TYR A 367 -0.65 -16.50 0.88
C TYR A 367 -1.93 -17.32 1.05
N PHE A 368 -1.95 -18.16 2.08
CA PHE A 368 -3.13 -18.93 2.44
C PHE A 368 -3.47 -18.62 3.89
N SER A 369 -4.75 -18.36 4.17
CA SER A 369 -5.19 -17.95 5.48
C SER A 369 -6.44 -18.70 5.92
N VAL A 370 -6.61 -18.81 7.22
CA VAL A 370 -7.86 -19.20 7.87
C VAL A 370 -8.12 -18.24 9.00
N ASP A 371 -9.33 -17.70 9.00
CA ASP A 371 -9.91 -16.99 10.12
C ASP A 371 -10.65 -18.01 11.01
N PHE A 372 -10.33 -18.06 12.29
CA PHE A 372 -10.98 -18.92 13.27
C PHE A 372 -12.31 -18.35 13.77
N ALA A 373 -12.76 -17.21 13.22
CA ALA A 373 -13.96 -16.47 13.63
C ALA A 373 -13.90 -16.04 15.11
N ASP A 374 -15.06 -15.88 15.76
CA ASP A 374 -15.16 -15.55 17.20
C ASP A 374 -14.65 -16.68 18.13
N GLN A 375 -14.03 -17.75 17.59
CA GLN A 375 -13.33 -18.74 18.41
C GLN A 375 -12.03 -18.14 18.92
N ALA A 376 -12.10 -17.47 20.07
CA ALA A 376 -10.96 -16.81 20.70
C ALA A 376 -9.78 -17.75 21.02
N GLN A 377 -9.99 -19.08 21.02
CA GLN A 377 -8.99 -20.11 21.34
C GLN A 377 -9.23 -21.40 20.52
N PRO A 378 -8.70 -21.52 19.28
CA PRO A 378 -8.77 -22.76 18.50
C PRO A 378 -8.01 -23.90 19.18
N SER A 379 -8.49 -25.14 19.06
CA SER A 379 -7.83 -26.32 19.67
C SER A 379 -6.51 -26.69 18.97
N LYS A 380 -5.64 -27.45 19.65
CA LYS A 380 -4.40 -28.02 19.08
C LYS A 380 -4.66 -28.75 17.76
N GLU A 381 -5.71 -29.58 17.73
CA GLU A 381 -6.07 -30.40 16.57
C GLU A 381 -6.54 -29.53 15.40
N LEU A 382 -7.34 -28.49 15.69
CA LEU A 382 -7.78 -27.52 14.69
C LEU A 382 -6.59 -26.75 14.11
N LEU A 383 -5.70 -26.26 14.97
CA LEU A 383 -4.48 -25.55 14.55
C LEU A 383 -3.60 -26.43 13.67
N LEU A 384 -3.33 -27.67 14.09
CA LEU A 384 -2.48 -28.60 13.34
C LEU A 384 -3.08 -28.95 11.98
N LYS A 385 -4.36 -29.29 11.93
CA LYS A 385 -5.07 -29.58 10.67
C LYS A 385 -5.07 -28.37 9.75
N THR A 386 -5.28 -27.17 10.30
CA THR A 386 -5.26 -25.92 9.54
C THR A 386 -3.87 -25.67 8.95
N TYR A 387 -2.82 -25.73 9.77
CA TYR A 387 -1.45 -25.54 9.33
C TYR A 387 -1.07 -26.53 8.22
N GLN A 388 -1.34 -27.82 8.41
CA GLN A 388 -1.04 -28.86 7.42
C GLN A 388 -1.78 -28.61 6.09
N ASN A 389 -3.05 -28.20 6.14
CA ASN A 389 -3.80 -27.85 4.93
C ASN A 389 -3.17 -26.65 4.20
N LEU A 390 -2.87 -25.57 4.92
CA LEU A 390 -2.29 -24.36 4.34
C LEU A 390 -0.88 -24.61 3.80
N LEU A 391 -0.06 -25.38 4.52
CA LEU A 391 1.27 -25.78 4.06
C LEU A 391 1.20 -26.67 2.81
N GLY A 392 0.27 -27.62 2.76
CA GLY A 392 0.05 -28.46 1.57
C GLY A 392 -0.30 -27.65 0.32
N ARG A 393 -0.94 -26.48 0.47
CA ARG A 393 -1.21 -25.55 -0.66
C ARG A 393 0.04 -24.78 -1.11
N CYS A 394 1.08 -24.72 -0.29
CA CYS A 394 2.39 -24.17 -0.67
C CYS A 394 3.24 -25.18 -1.46
N GLU A 395 2.96 -26.48 -1.32
CA GLU A 395 3.66 -27.52 -2.08
C GLU A 395 3.41 -27.34 -3.58
N GLY A 396 4.49 -27.46 -4.37
CA GLY A 396 4.44 -27.22 -5.82
C GLY A 396 4.50 -25.74 -6.24
N LEU A 397 4.31 -24.78 -5.33
CA LEU A 397 4.52 -23.35 -5.63
C LEU A 397 5.98 -22.90 -5.46
N VAL A 398 6.74 -23.61 -4.62
CA VAL A 398 8.16 -23.37 -4.36
C VAL A 398 8.90 -24.68 -4.28
N SER A 399 10.18 -24.68 -4.68
CA SER A 399 11.03 -25.86 -4.58
C SER A 399 11.48 -26.08 -3.14
N GLY A 400 11.18 -27.25 -2.58
CA GLY A 400 11.72 -27.72 -1.31
C GLY A 400 13.01 -28.54 -1.50
N LYS A 401 13.77 -28.72 -0.42
CA LYS A 401 14.85 -29.71 -0.36
C LYS A 401 14.29 -31.04 0.14
N GLN A 402 14.86 -32.15 -0.34
CA GLN A 402 14.43 -33.48 0.09
C GLN A 402 14.63 -33.63 1.60
N GLY A 403 13.56 -34.02 2.32
CA GLY A 403 13.57 -34.17 3.78
C GLY A 403 13.36 -32.88 4.56
N GLU A 404 13.16 -31.74 3.89
CA GLU A 404 12.80 -30.45 4.51
C GLU A 404 11.37 -30.06 4.12
N SER A 405 10.67 -29.29 4.95
CA SER A 405 9.43 -28.65 4.52
C SER A 405 9.71 -27.62 3.40
N VAL A 406 8.72 -27.36 2.55
CA VAL A 406 8.83 -26.26 1.58
C VAL A 406 9.07 -24.95 2.32
N PRO A 407 9.89 -24.02 1.79
CA PRO A 407 10.13 -22.78 2.50
C PRO A 407 8.85 -21.95 2.66
N HIS A 408 8.52 -21.61 3.89
CA HIS A 408 7.29 -20.91 4.21
C HIS A 408 7.42 -20.07 5.48
N ASP A 409 6.64 -19.01 5.56
CA ASP A 409 6.40 -18.29 6.81
C ASP A 409 5.03 -18.67 7.38
N VAL A 410 4.92 -18.66 8.71
CA VAL A 410 3.64 -18.75 9.42
C VAL A 410 3.48 -17.51 10.27
N ILE A 411 2.28 -16.92 10.25
CA ILE A 411 1.82 -15.95 11.24
C ILE A 411 0.59 -16.53 11.93
N LEU A 412 0.59 -16.50 13.26
CA LEU A 412 -0.49 -17.00 14.09
C LEU A 412 -0.90 -15.93 15.11
N THR A 413 -2.20 -15.64 15.16
CA THR A 413 -2.83 -14.84 16.20
C THR A 413 -3.87 -15.68 16.95
N LYS A 414 -4.57 -15.09 17.92
CA LYS A 414 -5.73 -15.75 18.56
C LYS A 414 -6.89 -15.99 17.59
N HIS A 415 -6.95 -15.23 16.50
CA HIS A 415 -8.12 -15.16 15.61
C HIS A 415 -7.86 -15.78 14.25
N TRP A 416 -6.60 -15.90 13.82
CA TRP A 416 -6.31 -16.38 12.49
C TRP A 416 -4.89 -16.93 12.33
N MET A 417 -4.71 -17.71 11.27
CA MET A 417 -3.43 -18.23 10.81
C MET A 417 -3.22 -17.87 9.33
N VAL A 418 -2.01 -17.49 8.98
CA VAL A 418 -1.55 -17.26 7.60
C VAL A 418 -0.28 -18.08 7.36
N VAL A 419 -0.21 -18.75 6.21
CA VAL A 419 0.99 -19.40 5.68
C VAL A 419 1.37 -18.76 4.36
N ILE A 420 2.64 -18.37 4.22
CA ILE A 420 3.18 -17.65 3.06
C ILE A 420 4.28 -18.51 2.42
N PRO A 421 4.13 -19.02 1.19
CA PRO A 421 5.22 -19.70 0.48
C PRO A 421 6.35 -18.70 0.14
N ARG A 422 7.59 -19.09 0.40
CA ARG A 422 8.78 -18.23 0.26
C ARG A 422 9.70 -18.71 -0.85
N SER A 423 10.06 -17.80 -1.76
CA SER A 423 10.94 -18.08 -2.89
C SER A 423 12.36 -17.59 -2.65
N LYS A 424 12.51 -16.48 -1.92
CA LYS A 424 13.81 -15.87 -1.57
C LYS A 424 13.75 -15.25 -0.18
N ARG A 425 14.89 -15.28 0.51
CA ARG A 425 15.03 -14.62 1.82
C ARG A 425 15.26 -13.12 1.73
N ASN A 426 15.92 -12.67 0.66
CA ASN A 426 16.29 -11.27 0.44
C ASN A 426 16.42 -10.99 -1.07
N PHE A 427 16.58 -9.72 -1.41
CA PHE A 427 17.05 -9.29 -2.73
C PHE A 427 18.51 -8.86 -2.64
N GLU A 428 19.18 -8.73 -3.79
CA GLU A 428 20.63 -8.55 -3.85
C GLU A 428 21.12 -7.37 -3.01
N GLY A 429 22.05 -7.65 -2.09
CA GLY A 429 22.64 -6.66 -1.20
C GLY A 429 21.70 -6.10 -0.11
N SER A 430 20.64 -6.81 0.26
CA SER A 430 19.71 -6.41 1.33
C SER A 430 19.67 -7.38 2.51
N SER A 431 19.12 -6.91 3.63
CA SER A 431 18.80 -7.69 4.81
C SER A 431 17.76 -8.77 4.54
N ASP A 432 17.84 -9.87 5.30
CA ASP A 432 16.87 -10.95 5.22
C ASP A 432 15.48 -10.47 5.70
N VAL A 433 14.45 -10.82 4.93
CA VAL A 433 13.04 -10.58 5.26
C VAL A 433 12.45 -11.86 5.81
N ASN A 434 11.96 -11.78 7.04
CA ASN A 434 11.30 -12.88 7.74
C ASN A 434 9.78 -12.77 7.62
N ALA A 435 9.05 -13.67 8.29
CA ALA A 435 7.60 -13.67 8.35
C ALA A 435 6.98 -12.32 8.75
N ALA A 436 7.54 -11.64 9.76
CA ALA A 436 7.07 -10.31 10.18
C ALA A 436 7.27 -9.26 9.06
N GLY A 437 8.40 -9.32 8.35
CA GLY A 437 8.68 -8.48 7.19
C GLY A 437 7.72 -8.70 6.04
N MET A 438 7.35 -9.95 5.76
CA MET A 438 6.35 -10.25 4.74
C MET A 438 5.02 -9.54 5.04
N VAL A 439 4.57 -9.54 6.30
CA VAL A 439 3.32 -8.86 6.72
C VAL A 439 3.46 -7.35 6.98
N GLY A 440 4.52 -6.72 6.48
CA GLY A 440 4.70 -5.27 6.46
C GLY A 440 5.59 -4.69 7.57
N MET A 441 6.18 -5.52 8.44
CA MET A 441 7.13 -5.09 9.48
C MET A 441 8.58 -5.35 9.03
N ILE A 442 9.11 -4.52 8.14
CA ILE A 442 10.40 -4.74 7.49
C ILE A 442 11.53 -4.27 8.42
N TRP A 443 12.47 -5.17 8.73
CA TRP A 443 13.61 -4.86 9.60
C TRP A 443 14.89 -4.80 8.78
N LEU A 444 15.58 -3.66 8.83
CA LEU A 444 16.76 -3.36 8.04
C LEU A 444 17.93 -2.98 8.95
N LYS A 445 19.15 -3.14 8.47
CA LYS A 445 20.36 -2.81 9.24
C LYS A 445 20.83 -1.39 8.97
N HIS A 446 20.57 -0.90 7.76
CA HIS A 446 21.09 0.34 7.23
C HIS A 446 19.96 1.22 6.69
N ASP A 447 20.11 2.55 6.81
CA ASP A 447 19.12 3.50 6.30
C ASP A 447 19.09 3.51 4.77
N GLU A 448 20.23 3.27 4.13
CA GLU A 448 20.38 3.15 2.68
C GLU A 448 19.54 2.00 2.10
N GLU A 449 19.28 0.95 2.90
CA GLU A 449 18.38 -0.12 2.49
C GLU A 449 16.94 0.40 2.38
N VAL A 450 16.50 1.29 3.28
CA VAL A 450 15.16 1.89 3.20
C VAL A 450 14.99 2.63 1.88
N ASP A 451 16.01 3.38 1.47
CA ASP A 451 15.97 4.12 0.21
C ASP A 451 15.94 3.17 -1.00
N LYS A 452 16.72 2.09 -0.97
CA LYS A 452 16.67 1.04 -1.99
C LYS A 452 15.31 0.35 -2.06
N TRP A 453 14.68 0.09 -0.91
CA TRP A 453 13.32 -0.45 -0.83
C TRP A 453 12.29 0.51 -1.41
N LYS A 454 12.41 1.82 -1.14
CA LYS A 454 11.55 2.85 -1.72
C LYS A 454 11.75 3.01 -3.23
N GLU A 455 12.99 2.90 -3.71
CA GLU A 455 13.33 2.98 -5.14
C GLU A 455 12.77 1.78 -5.93
N LEU A 456 12.98 0.56 -5.41
CA LEU A 456 12.48 -0.66 -6.05
C LEU A 456 10.98 -0.85 -5.90
N GLY A 457 10.41 -0.23 -4.87
CA GLY A 457 9.01 -0.36 -4.49
C GLY A 457 8.76 -1.57 -3.57
N PRO A 458 8.28 -1.39 -2.32
CA PRO A 458 8.30 -2.50 -1.35
C PRO A 458 7.37 -3.67 -1.69
N ALA A 459 6.19 -3.44 -2.25
CA ALA A 459 5.32 -4.49 -2.76
C ALA A 459 5.97 -5.34 -3.85
N ARG A 460 6.76 -4.71 -4.74
CA ARG A 460 7.53 -5.41 -5.79
C ARG A 460 8.64 -6.24 -5.17
N VAL A 461 9.32 -5.73 -4.16
CA VAL A 461 10.32 -6.50 -3.40
C VAL A 461 9.65 -7.72 -2.76
N LEU A 462 8.58 -7.54 -1.99
CA LEU A 462 7.87 -8.64 -1.33
C LEU A 462 7.34 -9.68 -2.34
N ARG A 463 6.89 -9.26 -3.53
CA ARG A 463 6.55 -10.16 -4.65
C ARG A 463 7.70 -11.09 -5.04
N GLN A 464 8.92 -10.58 -5.06
CA GLN A 464 10.12 -11.37 -5.40
C GLN A 464 10.56 -12.30 -4.27
N LEU A 465 10.16 -12.02 -3.02
CA LEU A 465 10.50 -12.84 -1.85
C LEU A 465 9.46 -13.93 -1.58
N GLY A 466 8.20 -13.70 -1.97
CA GLY A 466 7.11 -14.66 -1.97
C GLY A 466 6.91 -15.32 -3.34
N VAL A 467 5.77 -15.97 -3.53
CA VAL A 467 5.31 -16.47 -4.83
C VAL A 467 4.36 -15.45 -5.42
N SER A 468 4.55 -15.07 -6.69
CA SER A 468 3.64 -14.11 -7.35
C SER A 468 2.21 -14.64 -7.40
N ASN A 469 1.23 -13.76 -7.16
CA ASN A 469 -0.18 -13.99 -7.50
C ASN A 469 -0.25 -14.01 -9.04
N GLY A 470 -0.02 -15.16 -9.66
CA GLY A 470 0.03 -15.25 -11.11
C GLY A 470 -1.20 -14.62 -11.76
N ASN A 471 -0.98 -13.64 -12.63
CA ASN A 471 -1.74 -13.56 -13.85
C ASN A 471 -1.07 -14.53 -14.82
N GLU A 472 -1.79 -15.57 -15.21
CA GLU A 472 -1.63 -16.10 -16.56
C GLU A 472 -1.83 -14.93 -17.52
N THR A 473 -0.78 -14.66 -18.31
CA THR A 473 -0.76 -14.04 -19.65
C THR A 473 -1.83 -13.01 -20.04
N GLY A 474 -1.37 -11.82 -20.41
CA GLY A 474 -2.09 -10.83 -21.20
C GLY A 474 -1.26 -9.57 -21.38
#